data_AF-A0A517U4H1-F1
#
_entry.id   AF-A0A517U4H1-F1
#
_cell.length_a   1.000
_cell.length_b   1.000
_cell.length_c   1.000
_cell.angle_alpha   90.00
_cell.angle_beta   90.00
_cell.angle_gamma   90.00
#
_symmetry.space_group_name_H-M   'P 1'
#
loop_
_entity.id
_entity.type
_entity.pdbx_description
1 polymer ?
#
loop_
_entity_poly.entity_id
_entity_poly.type
_entity_poly.pdbx_seq_one_letter_code
_entity_poly.pdbx_strand_id
1 'polypeptide(L)'
;MTLRHVATLCLALAVSAAAGCGGSDSEVRKQGFSHVRLLTSLHTRVTSSLGRYPKDEAEFKAALVQDNVSPEALKVNSIDDLFISERDGQPLVVVYGQPPAGSDLVVYEQTGVNGMRQVGHRIGVIEEVDAAKFAEIAPKTAAK
;
A
#
# COMPACT_ATOMS: atom_id res chain seq x y z
N MET A 1 -32.47 55.59 -37.23
CA MET A 1 -32.60 54.51 -38.22
C MET A 1 -31.21 53.98 -38.52
N THR A 2 -31.03 52.66 -38.36
CA THR A 2 -30.04 51.77 -39.03
C THR A 2 -28.54 52.03 -38.81
N LEU A 3 -27.64 51.06 -38.61
CA LEU A 3 -27.65 49.60 -38.42
C LEU A 3 -26.15 49.16 -38.33
N ARG A 4 -25.86 48.01 -37.70
CA ARG A 4 -24.64 47.15 -37.83
C ARG A 4 -23.40 47.63 -37.04
N HIS A 5 -22.90 46.98 -35.97
CA HIS A 5 -22.48 45.59 -35.70
C HIS A 5 -21.40 45.07 -36.67
N VAL A 6 -20.38 44.40 -36.11
CA VAL A 6 -19.14 43.85 -36.70
C VAL A 6 -18.01 44.89 -36.65
N ALA A 7 -16.89 44.72 -35.92
CA ALA A 7 -16.05 43.53 -35.84
C ALA A 7 -15.03 43.60 -34.68
N THR A 8 -14.79 42.44 -34.06
CA THR A 8 -13.44 41.92 -33.75
C THR A 8 -12.67 42.56 -32.59
N LEU A 9 -12.86 42.07 -31.35
CA LEU A 9 -12.07 40.99 -30.72
C LEU A 9 -10.63 41.41 -30.33
N CYS A 10 -10.49 42.33 -29.36
CA CYS A 10 -9.24 42.50 -28.62
C CYS A 10 -9.21 41.55 -27.41
N LEU A 11 -8.69 40.35 -27.71
CA LEU A 11 -8.08 39.34 -26.85
C LEU A 11 -7.67 39.84 -25.45
N ALA A 12 -8.58 39.69 -24.47
CA ALA A 12 -8.25 39.75 -23.05
C ALA A 12 -7.79 38.36 -22.60
N LEU A 13 -6.49 38.08 -22.74
CA LEU A 13 -5.88 36.81 -22.33
C LEU A 13 -4.65 37.10 -21.45
N ALA A 14 -4.86 37.31 -20.16
CA ALA A 14 -3.79 37.39 -19.17
C ALA A 14 -4.30 37.09 -17.76
N VAL A 15 -4.94 35.93 -17.56
CA VAL A 15 -5.18 35.36 -16.23
C VAL A 15 -4.87 33.87 -16.33
N SER A 16 -3.64 33.47 -15.98
CA SER A 16 -3.28 32.09 -15.63
C SER A 16 -1.82 32.00 -15.19
N ALA A 17 -1.59 31.16 -14.17
CA ALA A 17 -0.32 30.55 -13.78
C ALA A 17 0.62 31.31 -12.83
N ALA A 18 0.15 31.57 -11.61
CA ALA A 18 1.03 31.63 -10.43
C ALA A 18 0.38 30.96 -9.21
N ALA A 19 -0.02 29.70 -9.37
CA ALA A 19 -0.39 28.81 -8.27
C ALA A 19 0.13 27.41 -8.63
N GLY A 20 1.39 27.14 -8.32
CA GLY A 20 1.99 25.86 -8.71
C GLY A 20 3.46 25.76 -8.37
N CYS A 21 3.82 25.84 -7.09
CA CYS A 21 4.97 25.12 -6.55
C CYS A 21 4.83 25.04 -5.02
N GLY A 22 3.73 24.44 -4.56
CA GLY A 22 3.47 24.17 -3.15
C GLY A 22 3.16 22.69 -2.96
N GLY A 23 4.02 22.00 -2.20
CA GLY A 23 3.85 20.60 -1.77
C GLY A 23 4.24 19.59 -2.84
N SER A 24 4.98 18.52 -2.57
CA SER A 24 5.28 17.86 -1.30
C SER A 24 6.48 16.91 -1.53
N ASP A 25 7.67 17.35 -1.13
CA ASP A 25 8.91 16.56 -1.18
C ASP A 25 8.96 15.46 -0.06
N SER A 26 7.79 15.09 0.48
CA SER A 26 7.61 14.26 1.68
C SER A 26 6.91 12.92 1.43
N GLU A 27 6.23 12.73 0.30
CA GLU A 27 5.51 11.47 0.00
C GLU A 27 6.43 10.42 -0.64
N VAL A 28 7.26 10.82 -1.62
CA VAL A 28 8.15 9.91 -2.35
C VAL A 28 9.30 9.39 -1.47
N ARG A 29 9.77 10.16 -0.48
CA ARG A 29 10.83 9.73 0.45
C ARG A 29 10.37 8.83 1.60
N LYS A 30 9.06 8.78 1.93
CA LYS A 30 8.51 7.84 2.94
C LYS A 30 8.37 6.41 2.40
N GLN A 31 8.51 6.20 1.09
CA GLN A 31 8.42 4.88 0.45
C GLN A 31 9.48 3.86 0.90
N GLY A 32 10.50 4.28 1.66
CA GLY A 32 11.57 3.39 2.12
C GLY A 32 11.18 2.39 3.22
N PHE A 33 10.13 2.67 4.01
CA PHE A 33 9.84 1.93 5.25
C PHE A 33 8.35 1.69 5.51
N SER A 34 7.51 1.51 4.48
CA SER A 34 6.10 1.22 4.78
C SER A 34 5.95 -0.13 5.51
N HIS A 35 5.05 -0.20 6.48
CA HIS A 35 4.75 -1.46 7.18
C HIS A 35 4.35 -2.59 6.20
N VAL A 36 3.66 -2.29 5.10
CA VAL A 36 3.37 -3.27 4.04
C VAL A 36 4.67 -3.83 3.43
N ARG A 37 5.66 -2.98 3.15
CA ARG A 37 6.96 -3.39 2.63
C ARG A 37 7.74 -4.26 3.62
N LEU A 38 7.74 -3.87 4.89
CA LEU A 38 8.40 -4.63 5.96
C LEU A 38 7.77 -6.00 6.11
N LEU A 39 6.45 -6.08 6.26
CA LEU A 39 5.73 -7.34 6.38
C LEU A 39 5.89 -8.22 5.14
N THR A 40 5.92 -7.66 3.92
CA THR A 40 6.14 -8.42 2.68
C THR A 40 7.52 -9.10 2.68
N SER A 41 8.54 -8.37 3.11
CA SER A 41 9.92 -8.88 3.19
C SER A 41 10.04 -9.95 4.29
N LEU A 42 9.44 -9.70 5.45
CA LEU A 42 9.42 -10.62 6.58
C LEU A 42 8.63 -11.90 6.27
N HIS A 43 7.52 -11.79 5.54
CA HIS A 43 6.73 -12.93 5.08
C HIS A 43 7.54 -13.87 4.19
N THR A 44 8.29 -13.31 3.25
CA THR A 44 9.20 -14.08 2.38
C THR A 44 10.29 -14.77 3.20
N ARG A 45 10.88 -14.06 4.17
CA ARG A 45 11.89 -14.62 5.09
C ARG A 45 11.34 -15.77 5.91
N VAL A 46 10.22 -15.57 6.60
CA VAL A 46 9.58 -16.59 7.45
C VAL A 46 9.17 -17.80 6.61
N THR A 47 8.58 -17.58 5.44
CA THR A 47 8.21 -18.67 4.52
C THR A 47 9.43 -19.49 4.09
N SER A 48 10.56 -18.81 3.83
CA SER A 48 11.82 -19.48 3.48
C SER A 48 12.41 -20.26 4.66
N SER A 49 12.34 -19.70 5.88
CA SER A 49 12.81 -20.34 7.11
C SER A 49 11.99 -21.58 7.48
N LEU A 50 10.67 -21.50 7.35
CA LEU A 50 9.75 -22.60 7.64
C LEU A 50 9.68 -23.65 6.54
N GLY A 51 10.09 -23.33 5.31
CA GLY A 51 9.89 -24.17 4.12
C GLY A 51 8.42 -24.29 3.68
N ARG A 52 7.53 -23.49 4.28
CA ARG A 52 6.09 -23.40 3.99
C ARG A 52 5.54 -22.06 4.46
N TYR A 53 4.34 -21.72 4.01
CA TYR A 53 3.64 -20.55 4.51
C TYR A 53 3.26 -20.71 6.01
N PRO A 54 3.34 -19.63 6.80
CA PRO A 54 2.82 -19.64 8.17
C PRO A 54 1.31 -19.88 8.15
N LYS A 55 0.82 -20.73 9.05
CA LYS A 55 -0.58 -21.18 9.09
C LYS A 55 -1.56 -20.08 9.55
N ASP A 56 -1.07 -19.19 10.41
CA ASP A 56 -1.82 -18.10 11.04
C ASP A 56 -0.85 -17.00 11.54
N GLU A 57 -1.42 -15.92 12.06
CA GLU A 57 -0.68 -14.79 12.60
C GLU A 57 0.18 -15.15 13.81
N ALA A 58 -0.30 -16.07 14.66
CA ALA A 58 0.44 -16.48 15.84
C ALA A 58 1.74 -17.20 15.46
N GLU A 59 1.69 -18.11 14.49
CA GLU A 59 2.89 -18.76 13.96
C GLU A 59 3.83 -17.78 13.26
N PHE A 60 3.28 -16.83 12.50
CA PHE A 60 4.09 -15.81 11.85
C PHE A 60 4.83 -14.94 12.87
N LYS A 61 4.14 -14.39 13.88
CA LYS A 61 4.76 -13.61 14.97
C LYS A 61 5.79 -14.43 15.75
N ALA A 62 5.49 -15.69 16.04
CA ALA A 62 6.45 -16.58 16.70
C ALA A 62 7.73 -16.77 15.87
N ALA A 63 7.61 -16.91 14.55
CA ALA A 63 8.75 -17.02 13.65
C ALA A 63 9.59 -15.72 13.61
N LEU A 64 8.95 -14.54 13.66
CA LEU A 64 9.68 -13.27 13.76
C LEU A 64 10.53 -13.19 15.04
N VAL A 65 9.99 -13.65 16.17
CA VAL A 65 10.74 -13.72 17.44
C VAL A 65 11.90 -14.71 17.32
N GLN A 66 11.66 -15.88 16.73
CA GLN A 66 12.71 -16.90 16.52
C GLN A 66 13.84 -16.40 15.61
N ASP A 67 13.52 -15.59 14.59
CA ASP A 67 14.48 -14.96 13.68
C ASP A 67 15.20 -13.74 14.31
N ASN A 68 14.98 -13.47 15.61
CA ASN A 68 15.53 -12.32 16.34
C ASN A 68 15.20 -10.97 15.67
N VAL A 69 13.99 -10.86 15.10
CA VAL A 69 13.50 -9.59 14.56
C VAL A 69 13.27 -8.61 15.71
N SER A 70 14.06 -7.53 15.74
CA SER A 70 13.95 -6.47 16.75
C SER A 70 12.99 -5.37 16.28
N PRO A 71 11.99 -4.98 17.11
CA PRO A 71 11.15 -3.81 16.86
C PRO A 71 11.97 -2.54 16.59
N GLU A 72 13.06 -2.34 17.33
CA GLU A 72 13.93 -1.17 17.20
C GLU A 72 14.62 -1.12 15.84
N ALA A 73 15.09 -2.28 15.33
CA ALA A 73 15.68 -2.39 14.00
C ALA A 73 14.67 -2.06 12.87
N LEU A 74 13.37 -2.31 13.14
CA LEU A 74 12.27 -1.99 12.25
C LEU A 74 11.65 -0.60 12.49
N LYS A 75 12.16 0.15 13.48
CA LYS A 75 11.67 1.48 13.87
C LYS A 75 10.21 1.49 14.34
N VAL A 76 9.79 0.43 15.02
CA VAL A 76 8.47 0.31 15.65
C VAL A 76 8.61 0.08 17.16
N ASN A 77 7.56 0.36 17.94
CA ASN A 77 7.62 0.16 19.40
C ASN A 77 7.40 -1.30 19.77
N SER A 78 6.65 -2.04 18.94
CA SER A 78 6.34 -3.44 19.13
C SER A 78 6.22 -4.17 17.78
N ILE A 79 6.30 -5.50 17.80
CA ILE A 79 6.02 -6.30 16.59
C ILE A 79 4.55 -6.12 16.15
N ASP A 80 3.63 -5.87 17.07
CA ASP A 80 2.22 -5.66 16.76
C ASP A 80 1.98 -4.37 15.96
N ASP A 81 2.79 -3.34 16.18
CA ASP A 81 2.72 -2.07 15.43
C ASP A 81 2.90 -2.29 13.92
N LEU A 82 3.69 -3.30 13.51
CA LEU A 82 3.91 -3.63 12.10
C LEU A 82 2.62 -4.04 11.38
N PHE A 83 1.60 -4.49 12.13
CA PHE A 83 0.33 -4.95 11.59
C PHE A 83 -0.70 -3.83 11.48
N ILE A 84 -0.30 -2.57 11.73
CA ILE A 84 -1.14 -1.39 11.55
C ILE A 84 -0.60 -0.58 10.38
N SER A 85 -1.47 -0.15 9.47
CA SER A 85 -1.08 0.72 8.36
C SER A 85 -0.68 2.09 8.89
N GLU A 86 0.46 2.59 8.41
CA GLU A 86 0.90 3.95 8.65
C GLU A 86 0.08 5.00 7.89
N ARG A 87 -0.74 4.58 6.91
CA ARG A 87 -1.53 5.50 6.05
C ARG A 87 -2.91 5.78 6.64
N ASP A 88 -3.63 4.75 7.08
CA ASP A 88 -5.02 4.87 7.55
C ASP A 88 -5.23 4.45 9.02
N GLY A 89 -4.18 3.96 9.70
CA GLY A 89 -4.26 3.45 11.07
C GLY A 89 -5.08 2.18 11.23
N GLN A 90 -5.53 1.56 10.14
CA GLN A 90 -6.28 0.31 10.15
C GLN A 90 -5.34 -0.89 10.13
N PRO A 91 -5.83 -2.08 10.54
CA PRO A 91 -5.06 -3.30 10.41
C PRO A 91 -4.59 -3.58 8.97
N LEU A 92 -3.36 -4.06 8.85
CA LEU A 92 -2.87 -4.73 7.66
C LEU A 92 -3.30 -6.19 7.69
N VAL A 93 -3.69 -6.71 6.53
CA VAL A 93 -4.03 -8.11 6.36
C VAL A 93 -2.82 -8.84 5.77
N VAL A 94 -2.36 -9.87 6.47
CA VAL A 94 -1.32 -10.78 5.99
C VAL A 94 -1.99 -12.07 5.51
N VAL A 95 -1.57 -12.57 4.36
CA VAL A 95 -2.06 -13.84 3.81
C VAL A 95 -1.30 -15.00 4.43
N TYR A 96 -2.04 -15.81 5.18
CA TYR A 96 -1.55 -17.03 5.83
C TYR A 96 -1.99 -18.27 5.05
N GLY A 97 -1.26 -19.36 5.26
CA GLY A 97 -1.45 -20.61 4.53
C GLY A 97 -1.04 -20.50 3.06
N GLN A 98 -1.27 -21.58 2.32
CA GLN A 98 -1.00 -21.60 0.88
C GLN A 98 -1.98 -20.63 0.19
N PRO A 99 -1.49 -19.59 -0.51
CA PRO A 99 -2.38 -18.68 -1.23
C PRO A 99 -3.12 -19.43 -2.36
N PRO A 100 -4.36 -19.01 -2.68
CA PRO A 100 -5.10 -19.55 -3.82
C PRO A 100 -4.29 -19.45 -5.12
N ALA A 101 -4.49 -20.40 -6.03
CA ALA A 101 -3.87 -20.35 -7.35
C ALA A 101 -4.21 -19.03 -8.05
N GLY A 102 -3.20 -18.33 -8.56
CA GLY A 102 -3.34 -17.06 -9.27
C GLY A 102 -3.28 -15.80 -8.40
N SER A 103 -3.20 -15.92 -7.07
CA SER A 103 -2.89 -14.77 -6.20
C SER A 103 -1.43 -14.81 -5.77
N ASP A 104 -0.75 -13.67 -5.88
CA ASP A 104 0.62 -13.46 -5.40
C ASP A 104 0.69 -12.46 -4.25
N LEU A 105 -0.45 -11.98 -3.77
CA LEU A 105 -0.53 -11.08 -2.62
C LEU A 105 -0.19 -11.81 -1.32
N VAL A 106 0.62 -11.13 -0.50
CA VAL A 106 1.02 -11.61 0.83
C VAL A 106 0.67 -10.63 1.94
N VAL A 107 0.54 -9.34 1.64
CA VAL A 107 0.14 -8.29 2.59
C VAL A 107 -0.71 -7.25 1.87
N TYR A 108 -1.73 -6.68 2.52
CA TYR A 108 -2.48 -5.55 1.99
C TYR A 108 -3.16 -4.73 3.08
N GLU A 109 -3.46 -3.47 2.78
CA GLU A 109 -4.29 -2.63 3.65
C GLU A 109 -5.75 -3.11 3.69
N GLN A 110 -6.34 -3.18 4.89
CA GLN A 110 -7.74 -3.57 5.03
C GLN A 110 -8.69 -2.57 4.34
N THR A 111 -8.42 -1.27 4.48
CA THR A 111 -9.28 -0.20 3.94
C THR A 111 -8.57 0.60 2.86
N GLY A 112 -7.43 1.21 3.19
CA GLY A 112 -6.66 2.09 2.31
C GLY A 112 -7.07 3.57 2.45
N VAL A 113 -6.42 4.43 1.66
CA VAL A 113 -6.61 5.89 1.67
C VAL A 113 -7.03 6.36 0.28
N ASN A 114 -8.01 7.27 0.21
CA ASN A 114 -8.50 7.86 -1.05
C ASN A 114 -8.96 6.82 -2.10
N GLY A 115 -9.52 5.69 -1.66
CA GLY A 115 -9.96 4.61 -2.54
C GLY A 115 -8.83 3.73 -3.09
N MET A 116 -7.58 3.95 -2.66
CA MET A 116 -6.40 3.18 -3.04
C MET A 116 -5.90 2.35 -1.87
N ARG A 117 -5.46 1.12 -2.14
CA ARG A 117 -4.82 0.23 -1.16
C ARG A 117 -3.40 -0.06 -1.54
N GLN A 118 -2.50 0.02 -0.57
CA GLN A 118 -1.16 -0.51 -0.71
C GLN A 118 -1.20 -2.03 -0.53
N VAL A 119 -0.56 -2.74 -1.46
CA VAL A 119 -0.48 -4.20 -1.50
C VAL A 119 0.97 -4.63 -1.66
N GLY A 120 1.30 -5.80 -1.10
CA GLY A 120 2.60 -6.41 -1.16
C GLY A 120 2.53 -7.79 -1.78
N HIS A 121 3.37 -8.02 -2.79
CA HIS A 121 3.45 -9.26 -3.55
C HIS A 121 4.57 -10.15 -3.03
N ARG A 122 4.44 -11.47 -3.20
CA ARG A 122 5.43 -12.47 -2.81
C ARG A 122 6.83 -12.20 -3.36
N ILE A 123 6.94 -11.52 -4.49
CA ILE A 123 8.21 -11.14 -5.11
C ILE A 123 8.84 -9.86 -4.51
N GLY A 124 8.24 -9.29 -3.45
CA GLY A 124 8.71 -8.09 -2.78
C GLY A 124 8.25 -6.77 -3.41
N VAL A 125 7.45 -6.83 -4.50
CA VAL A 125 6.86 -5.65 -5.12
C VAL A 125 5.77 -5.07 -4.23
N ILE A 126 5.75 -3.74 -4.12
CA ILE A 126 4.71 -2.98 -3.43
C ILE A 126 4.00 -2.11 -4.46
N GLU A 127 2.67 -2.23 -4.52
CA GLU A 127 1.83 -1.50 -5.48
C GLU A 127 0.73 -0.76 -4.73
N GLU A 128 0.24 0.35 -5.29
CA GLU A 128 -1.04 0.95 -4.89
C GLU A 128 -2.09 0.64 -5.95
N VAL A 129 -3.19 0.02 -5.52
CA VAL A 129 -4.25 -0.44 -6.41
C VAL A 129 -5.59 0.17 -6.01
N ASP A 130 -6.43 0.44 -7.01
CA ASP A 130 -7.81 0.85 -6.77
C ASP A 130 -8.70 -0.35 -6.40
N ALA A 131 -9.97 -0.08 -6.07
CA ALA A 131 -10.92 -1.11 -5.70
C ALA A 131 -11.18 -2.16 -6.80
N ALA A 132 -11.15 -1.76 -8.07
CA ALA A 132 -11.41 -2.67 -9.19
C ALA A 132 -10.24 -3.65 -9.37
N LYS A 133 -9.01 -3.13 -9.35
CA LYS A 133 -7.81 -3.95 -9.41
C LYS A 133 -7.68 -4.82 -8.18
N PHE A 134 -7.94 -4.29 -6.98
CA PHE A 134 -7.92 -5.07 -5.75
C PHE A 134 -8.88 -6.27 -5.82
N ALA A 135 -10.10 -6.08 -6.33
CA ALA A 135 -11.07 -7.17 -6.48
C ALA A 135 -10.61 -8.28 -7.43
N GLU A 136 -9.71 -7.99 -8.38
CA GLU A 136 -9.12 -8.97 -9.30
C GLU A 136 -8.05 -9.83 -8.59
N ILE A 137 -7.18 -9.19 -7.81
CA ILE A 137 -5.94 -9.81 -7.28
C ILE A 137 -6.07 -10.31 -5.83
N ALA A 138 -7.04 -9.79 -5.08
CA ALA A 138 -7.26 -10.17 -3.69
C ALA A 138 -7.55 -11.67 -3.58
N PRO A 139 -7.00 -12.35 -2.57
CA PRO A 139 -7.37 -13.72 -2.29
C PRO A 139 -8.89 -13.83 -2.14
N LYS A 140 -9.52 -14.59 -3.04
CA LYS A 140 -10.93 -14.93 -2.92
C LYS A 140 -11.03 -15.90 -1.76
N THR A 141 -11.43 -15.41 -0.60
CA THR A 141 -11.61 -16.24 0.59
C THR A 141 -12.47 -17.44 0.20
N ALA A 142 -11.93 -18.66 0.34
CA ALA A 142 -12.80 -19.80 0.55
C ALA A 142 -13.40 -19.56 1.93
N ALA A 143 -14.65 -19.09 1.97
CA ALA A 143 -15.40 -18.89 3.20
C ALA A 143 -15.18 -20.11 4.10
N LYS A 144 -14.68 -19.88 5.31
CA LYS A 144 -14.55 -20.90 6.34
C LYS A 144 -15.56 -20.61 7.44
#